data_AF-A0A7Z9YAD5-F1
#
_entry.id   AF-A0A7Z9YAD5-F1
#
_cell.length_a   1.000
_cell.length_b   1.000
_cell.length_c   1.000
_cell.angle_alpha   90.00
_cell.angle_beta   90.00
_cell.angle_gamma   90.00
#
_symmetry.space_group_name_H-M   'P 1'
#
loop_
_entity.id
_entity.type
_entity.pdbx_description
1 polymer ?
#
loop_
_entity_poly.entity_id
_entity_poly.type
_entity_poly.pdbx_seq_one_letter_code
_entity_poly.pdbx_strand_id
1 'polypeptide(L)'
;MEVWRGVIEAYREFLPVSDSTPVITLNEGNTPLIRASRLREAIGAPIELYLKYEGANPTGSFKDRGMTVAVSKAVEEGSRAVMCASTGNTSASAAAYAARAGITAAVLIPKGAIAMGKLAQALIHGANTFVISRMLS
;
A
#
# COMPACT_ATOMS: atom_id res chain seq x y z
N MET A 1 22.12 3.38 15.22
CA MET A 1 21.30 3.50 14.00
C MET A 1 19.87 3.74 14.45
N GLU A 2 19.24 4.77 13.90
CA GLU A 2 17.83 5.06 14.19
C GLU A 2 16.96 4.03 13.46
N VAL A 3 16.00 3.43 14.17
CA VAL A 3 15.14 2.37 13.63
C VAL A 3 14.00 3.02 12.84
N TRP A 4 13.78 2.58 11.59
CA TRP A 4 12.67 3.06 10.76
C TRP A 4 11.30 2.62 11.31
N ARG A 5 10.42 3.57 11.63
CA ARG A 5 9.13 3.33 12.29
C ARG A 5 7.90 3.44 11.37
N GLY A 6 8.11 3.56 10.06
CA GLY A 6 7.03 3.74 9.08
C GLY A 6 6.82 5.18 8.64
N VAL A 7 5.99 5.38 7.61
CA VAL A 7 5.78 6.69 6.96
C VAL A 7 5.15 7.70 7.91
N ILE A 8 4.17 7.27 8.70
CA ILE A 8 3.45 8.19 9.61
C ILE A 8 4.39 8.80 10.64
N GLU A 9 5.21 7.98 11.32
CA GLU A 9 6.12 8.50 12.35
C GLU A 9 7.26 9.34 11.76
N ALA A 10 7.74 9.00 10.56
CA ALA A 10 8.82 9.75 9.93
C ALA A 10 8.38 11.12 9.37
N TYR A 11 7.11 11.26 9.00
CA TYR A 11 6.61 12.43 8.26
C TYR A 11 5.33 13.01 8.88
N ARG A 12 5.12 12.80 10.18
CA ARG A 12 3.89 13.16 10.90
C ARG A 12 3.45 14.60 10.65
N GLU A 13 4.40 15.53 10.64
CA GLU A 13 4.16 16.98 10.43
C GLU A 13 3.56 17.32 9.05
N PHE A 14 3.69 16.43 8.06
CA PHE A 14 3.20 16.62 6.69
C PHE A 14 1.90 15.85 6.41
N LEU A 15 1.38 15.11 7.38
CA LEU A 15 0.25 14.20 7.20
C LEU A 15 -0.97 14.68 7.99
N PRO A 16 -2.20 14.37 7.54
CA PRO A 16 -3.43 14.77 8.22
C PRO A 16 -3.75 13.89 9.44
N VAL A 17 -2.76 13.69 10.32
CA VAL A 17 -2.84 12.84 11.52
C VAL A 17 -2.68 13.70 12.78
N SER A 18 -3.40 13.34 13.84
CA SER A 18 -3.31 13.93 15.16
C SER A 18 -2.38 13.11 16.06
N ASP A 19 -2.05 13.64 17.25
CA ASP A 19 -1.33 12.88 18.28
C ASP A 19 -2.12 11.65 18.76
N SER A 20 -3.46 11.68 18.63
CA SER A 20 -4.34 10.55 18.95
C SER A 20 -4.56 9.58 17.79
N THR A 21 -4.09 9.88 16.57
CA THR A 21 -4.28 8.96 15.43
C THR A 21 -3.52 7.66 15.69
N PRO A 22 -4.21 6.49 15.71
CA PRO A 22 -3.55 5.20 15.85
C PRO A 22 -2.66 4.93 14.64
N VAL A 23 -1.41 4.56 14.87
CA VAL A 23 -0.45 4.32 13.79
C VAL A 23 -0.49 2.86 13.34
N ILE A 24 -1.21 2.60 12.26
CA ILE A 24 -1.25 1.29 11.62
C ILE A 24 -0.14 1.21 10.59
N THR A 25 1.03 0.73 11.02
CA THR A 25 2.21 0.59 10.16
C THR A 25 2.64 -0.86 9.97
N LEU A 26 3.24 -1.14 8.81
CA LEU A 26 4.00 -2.35 8.50
C LEU A 26 5.48 -2.00 8.21
N ASN A 27 5.95 -0.85 8.71
CA ASN A 27 7.25 -0.26 8.43
C ASN A 27 7.48 0.08 6.95
N GLU A 28 6.41 0.44 6.24
CA GLU A 28 6.46 0.92 4.86
C GLU A 28 7.29 2.20 4.70
N GLY A 29 7.73 2.49 3.47
CA GLY A 29 8.59 3.61 3.16
C GLY A 29 10.08 3.30 3.31
N ASN A 30 10.88 4.37 3.39
CA ASN A 30 12.36 4.30 3.39
C ASN A 30 12.97 3.32 2.38
N THR A 31 12.35 3.20 1.22
CA THR A 31 12.76 2.27 0.17
C THR A 31 14.07 2.72 -0.50
N PRO A 32 14.88 1.79 -1.03
CA PRO A 32 16.14 2.11 -1.68
C PRO A 32 16.00 3.15 -2.81
N LEU A 33 16.96 4.07 -2.90
CA LEU A 33 17.18 4.93 -4.06
C LEU A 33 18.44 4.44 -4.78
N ILE A 34 18.26 3.65 -5.84
CA ILE A 34 19.33 2.88 -6.47
C ILE A 34 19.88 3.67 -7.67
N ARG A 35 21.17 4.02 -7.65
CA ARG A 35 21.83 4.66 -8.80
C ARG A 35 21.92 3.68 -9.97
N ALA A 36 21.44 4.08 -11.14
CA ALA A 36 21.32 3.22 -12.31
C ALA A 36 22.36 3.54 -13.40
N SER A 37 23.65 3.40 -13.07
CA SER A 37 24.76 3.77 -13.97
C SER A 37 24.73 3.05 -15.32
N ARG A 38 24.46 1.74 -15.33
CA ARG A 38 24.39 0.96 -16.59
C ARG A 38 23.20 1.36 -17.48
N LEU A 39 22.08 1.75 -16.87
CA LEU A 39 20.92 2.23 -17.63
C LEU A 39 21.22 3.59 -18.25
N ARG A 40 21.88 4.49 -17.50
CA ARG A 40 22.36 5.78 -18.02
C ARG A 40 23.24 5.58 -19.25
N GLU A 41 24.22 4.69 -19.18
CA GLU A 41 25.12 4.38 -20.31
C GLU A 41 24.34 3.86 -21.52
N ALA A 42 23.40 2.94 -21.31
CA ALA A 42 22.58 2.36 -22.38
C ALA A 42 21.69 3.38 -23.11
N ILE A 43 21.19 4.40 -22.41
CA ILE A 43 20.34 5.45 -23.02
C ILE A 43 21.15 6.62 -23.61
N GLY A 44 22.47 6.66 -23.40
CA GLY A 44 23.34 7.73 -23.93
C GLY A 44 23.05 9.13 -23.38
N ALA A 45 22.36 9.25 -22.25
CA ALA A 45 21.93 10.54 -21.72
C ALA A 45 22.95 11.11 -20.70
N PRO A 46 23.29 12.41 -20.78
CA PRO A 46 24.18 13.07 -19.82
C PRO A 46 23.43 13.47 -18.53
N ILE A 47 22.65 12.54 -17.98
CA ILE A 47 21.86 12.74 -16.75
C ILE A 47 22.21 11.67 -15.72
N GLU A 48 22.05 11.99 -14.43
CA GLU A 48 22.06 10.96 -13.40
C GLU A 48 20.70 10.27 -13.33
N LEU A 49 20.70 8.94 -13.31
CA LEU A 49 19.48 8.13 -13.16
C LEU A 49 19.47 7.41 -11.82
N TYR A 50 18.33 7.49 -11.15
CA TYR A 50 18.05 6.78 -9.91
C TYR A 50 16.70 6.06 -10.00
N LEU A 51 16.64 4.87 -9.42
CA LEU A 51 15.42 4.07 -9.31
C LEU A 51 14.94 4.11 -7.86
N LYS A 52 13.76 4.69 -7.64
CA LYS A 52 13.08 4.61 -6.34
C LYS A 52 12.37 3.27 -6.25
N TYR A 53 12.97 2.31 -5.54
CA TYR A 53 12.52 0.92 -5.57
C TYR A 53 11.36 0.64 -4.61
N GLU A 54 10.16 1.03 -5.03
CA GLU A 54 8.92 0.88 -4.25
C GLU A 54 8.42 -0.56 -4.09
N GLY A 55 9.03 -1.52 -4.80
CA GLY A 55 8.76 -2.95 -4.63
C GLY A 55 9.27 -3.52 -3.31
N ALA A 56 10.13 -2.80 -2.58
CA ALA A 56 10.63 -3.18 -1.26
C ALA A 56 9.66 -2.85 -0.10
N ASN A 57 8.50 -2.23 -0.39
CA ASN A 57 7.45 -2.04 0.62
C ASN A 57 6.81 -3.39 1.02
N PRO A 58 6.16 -3.47 2.20
CA PRO A 58 5.66 -4.72 2.78
C PRO A 58 4.78 -5.58 1.86
N THR A 59 3.90 -4.96 1.06
CA THR A 59 3.03 -5.68 0.11
C THR A 59 3.56 -5.68 -1.32
N GLY A 60 4.76 -5.15 -1.52
CA GLY A 60 5.45 -5.12 -2.81
C GLY A 60 5.09 -3.93 -3.69
N SER A 61 4.51 -2.85 -3.14
CA SER A 61 4.20 -1.65 -3.93
C SER A 61 4.12 -0.36 -3.12
N PHE A 62 4.16 0.77 -3.82
CA PHE A 62 3.99 2.10 -3.22
C PHE A 62 2.62 2.35 -2.57
N LYS A 63 1.63 1.49 -2.81
CA LYS A 63 0.27 1.65 -2.25
C LYS A 63 0.27 1.62 -0.73
N ASP A 64 1.24 0.94 -0.13
CA ASP A 64 1.43 0.86 1.33
C ASP A 64 1.58 2.23 1.98
N ARG A 65 2.26 3.16 1.31
CA ARG A 65 2.45 4.53 1.82
C ARG A 65 1.14 5.28 2.02
N GLY A 66 0.18 5.09 1.12
CA GLY A 66 -1.14 5.70 1.24
C GLY A 66 -2.04 4.89 2.18
N MET A 67 -1.92 3.56 2.12
CA MET A 67 -2.80 2.66 2.87
C MET A 67 -2.57 2.75 4.38
N THR A 68 -1.33 2.93 4.84
CA THR A 68 -1.06 3.19 6.26
C THR A 68 -1.83 4.40 6.78
N VAL A 69 -1.84 5.52 6.02
CA VAL A 69 -2.55 6.74 6.41
C VAL A 69 -4.07 6.50 6.35
N ALA A 70 -4.56 5.93 5.25
CA ALA A 70 -5.98 5.70 5.04
C ALA A 70 -6.59 4.79 6.13
N VAL A 71 -5.93 3.67 6.46
CA VAL A 71 -6.42 2.75 7.49
C VAL A 71 -6.28 3.35 8.88
N SER A 72 -5.19 4.06 9.18
CA SER A 72 -5.02 4.77 10.46
C SER A 72 -6.13 5.78 10.70
N LYS A 73 -6.49 6.57 9.69
CA LYS A 73 -7.61 7.52 9.75
C LYS A 73 -8.97 6.84 9.83
N ALA A 74 -9.19 5.77 9.06
CA ALA A 74 -10.42 5.01 9.14
C ALA A 74 -10.67 4.47 10.56
N VAL A 75 -9.62 3.95 11.22
CA VAL A 75 -9.69 3.48 12.61
C VAL A 75 -9.93 4.63 13.58
N GLU A 76 -9.25 5.77 13.40
CA GLU A 76 -9.49 6.99 14.19
C GLU A 76 -10.95 7.45 14.13
N GLU A 77 -11.57 7.37 12.95
CA GLU A 77 -12.98 7.72 12.71
C GLU A 77 -13.97 6.63 13.16
N GLY A 78 -13.49 5.52 13.72
CA GLY A 78 -14.33 4.43 14.23
C GLY A 78 -14.84 3.45 13.17
N SER A 79 -14.24 3.45 11.98
CA SER A 79 -14.58 2.50 10.92
C SER A 79 -14.21 1.08 11.31
N ARG A 80 -15.09 0.12 10.98
CA ARG A 80 -14.88 -1.32 11.22
C ARG A 80 -14.52 -2.11 9.96
N ALA A 81 -14.52 -1.43 8.82
CA ALA A 81 -14.20 -2.02 7.54
C ALA A 81 -13.61 -0.97 6.59
N VAL A 82 -12.73 -1.42 5.69
CA VAL A 82 -12.28 -0.68 4.51
C VAL A 82 -12.66 -1.46 3.26
N MET A 83 -12.95 -0.73 2.19
CA MET A 83 -13.36 -1.33 0.92
C MET A 83 -12.52 -0.75 -0.22
N CYS A 84 -12.16 -1.59 -1.19
CA CYS A 84 -11.57 -1.11 -2.43
C CYS A 84 -12.11 -1.86 -3.64
N ALA A 85 -12.23 -1.11 -4.74
CA ALA A 85 -12.55 -1.60 -6.07
C ALA A 85 -11.24 -1.76 -6.86
N SER A 86 -10.56 -2.91 -6.72
CA SER A 86 -9.29 -3.15 -7.40
C SER A 86 -8.94 -4.64 -7.46
N THR A 87 -8.31 -5.06 -8.55
CA THR A 87 -7.82 -6.44 -8.74
C THR A 87 -6.32 -6.59 -8.49
N GLY A 88 -5.68 -5.56 -7.91
CA GLY A 88 -4.22 -5.46 -7.86
C GLY A 88 -3.65 -4.96 -6.53
N ASN A 89 -2.53 -4.24 -6.61
CA ASN A 89 -1.74 -3.89 -5.42
C ASN A 89 -2.51 -3.09 -4.36
N THR A 90 -3.54 -2.33 -4.75
CA THR A 90 -4.40 -1.60 -3.80
C THR A 90 -5.17 -2.57 -2.90
N SER A 91 -5.69 -3.69 -3.43
CA SER A 91 -6.43 -4.66 -2.64
C SER A 91 -5.52 -5.49 -1.74
N ALA A 92 -4.33 -5.85 -2.21
CA ALA A 92 -3.30 -6.48 -1.38
C ALA A 92 -2.90 -5.58 -0.19
N SER A 93 -2.61 -4.31 -0.48
CA SER A 93 -2.30 -3.31 0.54
C SER A 93 -3.46 -3.10 1.51
N ALA A 94 -4.68 -2.87 1.02
CA ALA A 94 -5.86 -2.69 1.87
C ALA A 94 -6.11 -3.88 2.79
N ALA A 95 -5.98 -5.10 2.27
CA ALA A 95 -6.11 -6.33 3.05
C ALA A 95 -5.05 -6.42 4.15
N ALA A 96 -3.77 -6.18 3.83
CA ALA A 96 -2.68 -6.26 4.79
C ALA A 96 -2.83 -5.25 5.94
N TYR A 97 -3.15 -3.99 5.62
CA TYR A 97 -3.32 -2.95 6.64
C TYR A 97 -4.60 -3.12 7.46
N ALA A 98 -5.70 -3.58 6.84
CA ALA A 98 -6.92 -3.91 7.57
C ALA A 98 -6.70 -5.07 8.55
N ALA A 99 -5.99 -6.12 8.12
CA ALA A 99 -5.60 -7.22 8.99
C ALA A 99 -4.73 -6.75 10.16
N ARG A 100 -3.75 -5.86 9.89
CA ARG A 100 -2.92 -5.24 10.93
C ARG A 100 -3.73 -4.41 11.92
N ALA A 101 -4.77 -3.71 11.45
CA ALA A 101 -5.66 -2.90 12.26
C ALA A 101 -6.76 -3.68 12.98
N GLY A 102 -6.94 -4.97 12.66
CA GLY A 102 -8.04 -5.77 13.20
C GLY A 102 -9.43 -5.37 12.68
N ILE A 103 -9.51 -4.80 11.48
CA ILE A 103 -10.77 -4.40 10.82
C ILE A 103 -11.00 -5.22 9.54
N THR A 104 -12.23 -5.18 9.02
CA THR A 104 -12.59 -5.95 7.82
C THR A 104 -12.03 -5.30 6.55
N ALA A 105 -11.43 -6.09 5.65
CA ALA A 105 -11.19 -5.66 4.27
C ALA A 105 -12.22 -6.26 3.33
N ALA A 106 -12.86 -5.42 2.51
CA ALA A 106 -13.74 -5.82 1.42
C ALA A 106 -13.12 -5.46 0.06
N VAL A 107 -12.97 -6.45 -0.83
CA VAL A 107 -12.37 -6.25 -2.15
C VAL A 107 -13.40 -6.57 -3.22
N LEU A 108 -13.76 -5.56 -4.02
CA LEU A 108 -14.66 -5.68 -5.15
C LEU A 108 -13.88 -5.92 -6.44
N ILE A 109 -14.17 -7.03 -7.11
CA ILE A 109 -13.46 -7.46 -8.33
C ILE A 109 -14.46 -7.61 -9.48
N PRO A 110 -14.26 -6.92 -10.62
CA PRO A 110 -15.07 -7.16 -11.80
C PRO A 110 -14.80 -8.55 -12.39
N LYS A 111 -15.87 -9.23 -12.79
CA LYS A 111 -15.82 -10.55 -13.43
C LYS A 111 -14.90 -10.52 -14.65
N GLY A 112 -13.89 -11.41 -14.68
CA GLY A 112 -12.94 -11.54 -15.79
C GLY A 112 -11.61 -10.80 -15.66
N ALA A 113 -11.44 -9.93 -14.64
CA ALA A 113 -10.22 -9.12 -14.46
C ALA A 113 -9.27 -9.65 -13.35
N ILE A 114 -9.18 -10.97 -13.18
CA ILE A 114 -8.48 -11.57 -12.04
C ILE A 114 -7.02 -11.89 -12.39
N ALA A 115 -6.09 -11.10 -11.87
CA ALA A 115 -4.68 -11.49 -11.81
C ALA A 115 -4.46 -12.34 -10.54
N MET A 116 -4.39 -13.66 -10.69
CA MET A 116 -4.37 -14.62 -9.58
C MET A 116 -3.29 -14.34 -8.51
N GLY A 117 -2.07 -13.95 -8.91
CA GLY A 117 -1.00 -13.65 -7.96
C GLY A 117 -1.30 -12.46 -7.04
N LYS A 118 -2.00 -11.43 -7.55
CA LYS A 118 -2.35 -10.23 -6.76
C LYS A 118 -3.58 -10.49 -5.88
N LEU A 119 -4.51 -11.31 -6.37
CA LEU A 119 -5.63 -11.78 -5.57
C LEU A 119 -5.18 -12.67 -4.41
N ALA A 120 -4.17 -13.52 -4.63
CA ALA A 120 -3.63 -14.39 -3.59
C ALA A 120 -3.16 -13.61 -2.35
N GLN A 121 -2.50 -12.47 -2.51
CA GLN A 121 -2.09 -11.62 -1.38
C GLN A 121 -3.30 -11.12 -0.58
N ALA A 122 -4.33 -10.61 -1.26
CA ALA A 122 -5.54 -10.13 -0.59
C ALA A 122 -6.25 -11.26 0.19
N LEU A 123 -6.33 -12.46 -0.39
CA LEU A 123 -6.92 -13.63 0.25
C LEU A 123 -6.09 -14.13 1.45
N ILE A 124 -4.76 -14.17 1.34
CA ILE A 124 -3.86 -14.57 2.45
C ILE A 124 -4.01 -13.63 3.64
N HIS A 125 -4.21 -12.33 3.39
CA HIS A 125 -4.48 -11.34 4.43
C HIS A 125 -5.94 -11.33 4.93
N GLY A 126 -6.76 -12.30 4.52
CA GLY A 126 -8.12 -12.49 5.05
C GLY A 126 -9.18 -11.54 4.48
N ALA A 127 -8.94 -10.93 3.31
CA ALA A 127 -9.94 -10.03 2.72
C ALA A 127 -11.19 -10.79 2.26
N ASN A 128 -12.36 -10.24 2.61
CA ASN A 128 -13.63 -10.66 2.05
C ASN A 128 -13.70 -10.19 0.59
N THR A 129 -13.58 -11.13 -0.34
CA THR A 129 -13.54 -10.82 -1.78
C THR A 129 -14.91 -11.03 -2.41
N PHE A 130 -15.43 -10.00 -3.07
CA PHE A 130 -16.71 -10.00 -3.76
C PHE A 130 -16.49 -9.83 -5.26
N VAL A 131 -16.88 -10.83 -6.05
CA VAL A 131 -16.85 -10.75 -7.50
C VAL A 131 -18.17 -10.16 -7.99
N ILE A 132 -18.11 -9.04 -8.69
CA ILE A 132 -19.30 -8.34 -9.21
C ILE A 132 -19.35 -8.37 -10.73
N SER A 133 -20.56 -8.46 -11.28
CA SER A 133 -20.81 -8.56 -12.72
C SER A 133 -20.60 -7.23 -13.47
N ARG A 134 -20.77 -6.08 -12.79
CA ARG A 134 -20.58 -4.73 -13.35
C ARG A 134 -20.27 -3.74 -12.22
N MET A 135 -19.25 -2.90 -12.40
CA MET A 135 -19.11 -1.65 -11.63
C MET A 135 -19.90 -0.58 -12.36
N LEU A 136 -20.86 0.07 -11.70
CA LEU A 136 -21.48 1.28 -12.23
C LEU A 136 -20.49 2.42 -12.05
N SER A 137 -20.02 2.99 -13.16
CA SER A 137 -19.22 4.22 -13.24
C SER A 137 -20.13 5.43 -13.42
#